data_AF-A0A382DEG6-F1
#
_entry.id   AF-A0A382DEG6-F1
#
_cell.length_a   1.000
_cell.length_b   1.000
_cell.length_c   1.000
_cell.angle_alpha   90.00
_cell.angle_beta   90.00
_cell.angle_gamma   90.00
#
_symmetry.space_group_name_H-M   'P 1'
#
loop_
_entity.id
_entity.type
_entity.pdbx_description
1 polymer ?
#
loop_
_entity_poly.entity_id
_entity_poly.type
_entity_poly.pdbx_seq_one_letter_code
_entity_poly.pdbx_strand_id
1 'polypeptide(L)'
;EELFFPQSDDVCYGKNGELGKFENDPSQRLSIPFVGYSYYKKTRFHYYIEKILRNEGITHKDFFSKEIQEISNEGGFRNSSVKCDNYKAKDDTVSFSLSRGSFATIVLREIIKPENPLTSGF
;
A
#
# COMPACT_ATOMS: atom_id res chain seq x y z
N GLU A 1 -9.21 -8.61 13.27
CA GLU A 1 -8.42 -9.29 12.23
C GLU A 1 -6.98 -8.83 12.39
N GLU A 2 -6.01 -9.71 12.23
CA GLU A 2 -4.59 -9.33 12.18
C GLU A 2 -4.36 -8.72 10.78
N LEU A 3 -3.75 -7.53 10.66
CA LEU A 3 -3.66 -6.77 9.39
C LEU A 3 -2.23 -6.39 8.99
N PHE A 4 -1.24 -6.71 9.81
CA PHE A 4 0.14 -6.24 9.67
C PHE A 4 1.06 -7.30 9.08
N PHE A 5 0.76 -8.58 9.32
CA PHE A 5 1.57 -9.70 8.89
C PHE A 5 0.89 -10.48 7.77
N PRO A 6 1.65 -10.98 6.79
CA PRO A 6 1.12 -11.91 5.79
C PRO A 6 0.50 -13.15 6.44
N GLN A 7 -0.59 -13.64 5.85
CA GLN A 7 -1.25 -14.88 6.22
C GLN A 7 -1.36 -15.81 5.01
N SER A 8 -1.77 -17.06 5.23
CA SER A 8 -2.10 -17.97 4.13
C SER A 8 -3.04 -17.30 3.14
N ASP A 9 -2.79 -17.53 1.85
CA ASP A 9 -3.51 -16.95 0.71
C ASP A 9 -3.35 -15.44 0.47
N ASP A 10 -2.62 -14.72 1.31
CA ASP A 10 -2.27 -13.34 1.02
C ASP A 10 -1.40 -13.24 -0.22
N VAL A 11 -1.54 -12.12 -0.93
CA VAL A 11 -0.65 -11.74 -2.01
C VAL A 11 0.50 -10.94 -1.41
N CYS A 12 1.73 -11.30 -1.75
CA CYS A 12 2.93 -10.66 -1.24
C CYS A 12 3.91 -10.34 -2.37
N TYR A 13 4.71 -9.29 -2.16
CA TYR A 13 5.94 -9.09 -2.92
C TYR A 13 7.08 -9.88 -2.27
N GLY A 14 7.76 -10.70 -3.06
CA GLY A 14 9.00 -11.38 -2.67
C GLY A 14 10.20 -10.46 -2.68
N LYS A 15 11.37 -11.01 -2.35
CA LYS A 15 12.61 -10.27 -2.19
C LYS A 15 13.04 -9.51 -3.44
N ASN A 16 12.77 -10.05 -4.63
CA ASN A 16 13.16 -9.46 -5.90
C ASN A 16 12.02 -8.66 -6.56
N GLY A 17 10.92 -8.42 -5.83
CA GLY A 17 9.76 -7.68 -6.33
C GLY A 17 8.77 -8.53 -7.14
N GLU A 18 8.95 -9.85 -7.17
CA GLU A 18 7.98 -10.79 -7.73
C GLU A 18 6.71 -10.81 -6.88
N LEU A 19 5.55 -10.83 -7.54
CA LEU A 19 4.26 -10.91 -6.87
C LEU A 19 3.80 -12.37 -6.82
N GLY A 20 3.46 -12.86 -5.63
CA GLY A 20 3.05 -14.26 -5.44
C GLY A 20 2.14 -14.43 -4.23
N LYS A 21 1.76 -15.67 -3.95
CA LYS A 21 1.10 -16.02 -2.68
C LYS A 21 2.11 -16.06 -1.56
N PHE A 22 1.66 -15.85 -0.32
CA PHE A 22 2.50 -16.03 0.85
C PHE A 22 2.93 -17.49 0.99
N GLU A 23 4.23 -17.72 1.13
CA GLU A 23 4.88 -19.04 1.17
C GLU A 23 5.64 -19.27 2.50
N ASN A 24 5.27 -18.52 3.55
CA ASN A 24 5.98 -18.51 4.84
C ASN A 24 7.44 -18.02 4.76
N ASP A 25 7.80 -17.25 3.73
CA ASP A 25 9.10 -16.58 3.66
C ASP A 25 9.03 -15.23 4.43
N PRO A 26 9.87 -15.02 5.46
CA PRO A 26 9.91 -13.77 6.22
C PRO A 26 10.34 -12.55 5.40
N SER A 27 10.93 -12.75 4.21
CA SER A 27 11.29 -11.68 3.29
C SER A 27 10.10 -11.16 2.46
N GLN A 28 9.02 -11.94 2.38
CA GLN A 28 7.80 -11.55 1.70
C GLN A 28 7.08 -10.44 2.43
N ARG A 29 6.57 -9.47 1.66
CA ARG A 29 5.84 -8.32 2.19
C ARG A 29 4.39 -8.38 1.75
N LEU A 30 3.49 -8.31 2.73
CA LEU A 30 2.06 -8.24 2.50
C LEU A 30 1.73 -7.10 1.53
N SER A 31 0.99 -7.43 0.48
CA SER A 31 0.61 -6.50 -0.57
C SER A 31 -0.88 -6.24 -0.56
N ILE A 32 -1.25 -4.96 -0.57
CA ILE A 32 -2.63 -4.50 -0.65
C ILE A 32 -2.95 -4.22 -2.12
N PRO A 33 -4.12 -4.66 -2.63
CA PRO A 33 -4.55 -4.31 -3.97
C PRO A 33 -4.66 -2.79 -4.17
N PHE A 34 -4.08 -2.30 -5.26
CA PHE A 34 -4.35 -0.98 -5.80
C PHE A 34 -5.47 -1.12 -6.84
N VAL A 35 -6.61 -0.47 -6.60
CA VAL A 35 -7.82 -0.69 -7.40
C VAL A 35 -7.66 -0.07 -8.80
N GLY A 36 -8.02 -0.85 -9.80
CA GLY A 36 -8.19 -0.44 -11.19
C GLY A 36 -9.12 -1.42 -11.90
N TYR A 37 -9.27 -1.31 -13.23
CA TYR A 37 -10.26 -2.08 -13.96
C TYR A 37 -10.03 -3.60 -13.96
N SER A 38 -8.77 -4.04 -13.80
CA SER A 38 -8.37 -5.45 -13.66
C SER A 38 -8.20 -5.88 -12.19
N TYR A 39 -8.84 -5.17 -11.26
CA TYR A 39 -8.72 -5.40 -9.81
C TYR A 39 -8.91 -6.87 -9.37
N TYR A 40 -7.92 -7.39 -8.64
CA TYR A 40 -7.91 -8.75 -8.10
C TYR A 40 -8.67 -8.85 -6.77
N LYS A 41 -9.81 -9.56 -6.79
CA LYS A 41 -10.74 -9.68 -5.65
C LYS A 41 -10.38 -10.76 -4.63
N LYS A 42 -9.51 -11.72 -4.97
CA LYS A 42 -9.22 -12.89 -4.09
C LYS A 42 -8.15 -12.56 -3.05
N THR A 43 -8.43 -11.54 -2.23
CA THR A 43 -7.61 -11.12 -1.09
C THR A 43 -8.52 -10.84 0.10
N ARG A 44 -8.04 -11.00 1.32
CA ARG A 44 -8.82 -10.65 2.53
C ARG A 44 -9.20 -9.17 2.61
N PHE A 45 -8.46 -8.29 1.92
CA PHE A 45 -8.78 -6.87 1.83
C PHE A 45 -10.00 -6.54 0.97
N HIS A 46 -10.50 -7.49 0.19
CA HIS A 46 -11.59 -7.25 -0.76
C HIS A 46 -12.85 -6.71 -0.11
N TYR A 47 -13.21 -7.24 1.06
CA TYR A 47 -14.38 -6.80 1.81
C TYR A 47 -14.34 -5.30 2.14
N TYR A 48 -13.20 -4.80 2.62
CA TYR A 48 -13.03 -3.39 2.98
C TYR A 48 -12.98 -2.49 1.75
N ILE A 49 -12.28 -2.93 0.70
CA ILE A 49 -12.19 -2.19 -0.57
C ILE A 49 -13.58 -2.06 -1.21
N GLU A 50 -14.35 -3.14 -1.25
CA GLU A 50 -15.71 -3.12 -1.80
C GLU A 50 -16.63 -2.17 -1.02
N LYS A 51 -16.52 -2.15 0.31
CA LYS A 51 -17.28 -1.21 1.14
C LYS A 51 -16.93 0.25 0.81
N ILE A 52 -15.65 0.57 0.61
CA ILE A 52 -15.20 1.91 0.22
C ILE A 52 -15.75 2.26 -1.17
N LEU A 53 -15.55 1.41 -2.18
CA LEU A 53 -16.04 1.65 -3.54
C LEU A 53 -17.55 1.89 -3.57
N ARG A 54 -18.32 1.08 -2.81
CA ARG A 54 -19.77 1.26 -2.69
C ARG A 54 -20.15 2.60 -2.04
N ASN A 55 -19.44 3.02 -1.00
CA ASN A 55 -19.68 4.30 -0.35
C ASN A 55 -19.37 5.48 -1.28
N GLU A 56 -18.36 5.35 -2.13
CA GLU A 56 -18.00 6.31 -3.17
C GLU A 56 -18.90 6.23 -4.41
N GLY A 57 -19.84 5.27 -4.46
CA GLY A 57 -20.78 5.11 -5.57
C GLY A 57 -20.15 4.62 -6.88
N ILE A 58 -18.96 4.01 -6.81
CA ILE A 58 -18.20 3.52 -7.96
C ILE A 58 -17.93 2.02 -7.88
N THR A 59 -17.46 1.47 -8.99
CA THR A 59 -17.00 0.10 -9.14
C THR A 59 -15.61 0.08 -9.76
N HIS A 60 -14.86 -1.02 -9.59
CA HIS A 60 -13.59 -1.21 -10.30
C HIS A 60 -13.67 -0.98 -11.82
N LYS A 61 -14.82 -1.22 -12.48
CA LYS A 61 -14.97 -1.03 -13.93
C LYS A 61 -14.89 0.44 -14.35
N ASP A 62 -15.19 1.36 -13.44
CA ASP A 62 -15.16 2.81 -13.70
C ASP A 62 -13.74 3.35 -13.85
N PHE A 63 -12.72 2.54 -13.52
CA PHE A 63 -11.31 2.84 -13.79
C PHE A 63 -10.89 2.56 -15.25
N PHE A 64 -11.81 2.17 -16.13
CA PHE A 64 -11.57 1.98 -17.56
C PHE A 64 -12.35 2.98 -18.40
N SER A 65 -11.65 3.71 -19.26
CA SER A 65 -12.25 4.59 -20.26
C SER A 65 -11.98 4.06 -21.67
N LYS A 66 -13.05 3.73 -22.39
CA LYS A 66 -12.97 3.28 -23.80
C LYS A 66 -12.54 4.40 -24.74
N GLU A 67 -12.93 5.63 -24.43
CA GLU A 67 -12.75 6.80 -25.29
C GLU A 67 -11.34 7.38 -25.13
N ILE A 68 -10.77 7.30 -23.93
CA ILE A 68 -9.45 7.82 -23.60
C ILE A 68 -8.72 6.73 -22.82
N GLN A 69 -8.07 5.81 -23.53
CA GLN A 69 -7.45 4.64 -22.88
C GLN A 69 -6.30 5.04 -21.95
N GLU A 70 -5.65 6.17 -22.21
CA GLU A 70 -4.50 6.69 -21.47
C GLU A 70 -4.83 7.08 -20.02
N ILE A 71 -6.10 7.36 -19.72
CA ILE A 71 -6.55 7.63 -18.34
C ILE A 71 -7.07 6.38 -17.63
N SER A 72 -7.14 5.24 -18.33
CA SER A 72 -7.52 3.97 -17.70
C SER A 72 -6.46 3.51 -16.73
N ASN A 73 -6.88 3.00 -15.59
CA ASN A 73 -5.99 2.44 -14.59
C ASN A 73 -6.25 0.94 -14.44
N GLU A 74 -5.27 0.11 -14.80
CA GLU A 74 -5.37 -1.35 -14.68
C GLU A 74 -5.46 -1.80 -13.22
N GLY A 75 -4.86 -1.04 -12.31
CA GLY A 75 -4.69 -1.38 -10.91
C GLY A 75 -3.35 -2.08 -10.69
N GLY A 76 -3.25 -2.83 -9.60
CA GLY A 76 -2.06 -3.59 -9.26
C GLY A 76 -1.98 -3.89 -7.77
N PHE A 77 -0.77 -3.89 -7.23
CA PHE A 77 -0.51 -4.13 -5.82
C PHE A 77 0.50 -3.12 -5.28
N ARG A 78 0.40 -2.81 -4.00
CA ARG A 78 1.38 -2.01 -3.26
C ARG A 78 1.74 -2.70 -1.95
N ASN A 79 3.00 -2.56 -1.53
CA ASN A 79 3.40 -3.01 -0.19
C ASN A 79 2.54 -2.32 0.87
N SER A 80 2.06 -3.11 1.84
CA SER A 80 1.31 -2.62 3.01
C SER A 80 2.17 -1.79 3.96
N SER A 81 3.48 -2.01 3.96
CA SER A 81 4.45 -1.33 4.80
C SER A 81 5.62 -0.78 3.98
N VAL A 82 6.19 0.33 4.48
CA VAL A 82 7.39 0.93 3.91
C VAL A 82 8.60 0.39 4.67
N LYS A 83 9.58 -0.12 3.93
CA LYS A 83 10.87 -0.47 4.52
C LYS A 83 11.68 0.79 4.77
N CYS A 84 11.99 1.04 6.04
CA CYS A 84 12.84 2.13 6.50
C CYS A 84 14.15 1.54 7.04
N ASP A 85 15.25 1.76 6.33
CA ASP A 85 16.57 1.27 6.70
C ASP A 85 17.44 2.42 7.26
N ASN A 86 18.46 2.07 8.03
CA ASN A 86 19.50 3.01 8.52
C ASN A 86 18.95 4.22 9.29
N TYR A 87 17.82 4.05 9.99
CA TYR A 87 17.23 5.11 10.81
C TYR A 87 18.20 5.57 11.91
N LYS A 88 18.42 6.89 11.99
CA LYS A 88 19.13 7.56 13.08
C LYS A 88 18.42 8.87 13.38
N ALA A 89 18.31 9.19 14.66
CA ALA A 89 17.85 10.48 15.14
C ALA A 89 18.94 11.10 16.02
N LYS A 90 19.25 12.37 15.78
CA LYS A 90 20.15 13.16 16.61
C LYS A 90 19.59 14.58 16.68
N ASP A 91 19.25 15.02 17.88
CA ASP A 91 18.66 16.33 18.14
C ASP A 91 17.40 16.55 17.28
N ASP A 92 17.42 17.51 16.37
CA ASP A 92 16.34 17.86 15.43
C ASP A 92 16.48 17.20 14.05
N THR A 93 17.52 16.39 13.86
CA THR A 93 17.87 15.79 12.57
C THR A 93 17.57 14.29 12.57
N VAL A 94 16.81 13.83 11.58
CA VAL A 94 16.58 12.41 11.30
C VAL A 94 17.13 12.02 9.94
N SER A 95 17.79 10.86 9.88
CA SER A 95 18.31 10.28 8.63
C SER A 95 17.82 8.84 8.47
N PHE A 96 17.36 8.48 7.28
CA PHE A 96 16.88 7.14 6.96
C PHE A 96 16.93 6.91 5.44
N SER A 97 16.82 5.65 5.01
CA SER A 97 16.72 5.25 3.61
C SER A 97 15.36 4.60 3.34
N LEU A 98 14.73 4.97 2.24
CA LEU A 98 13.44 4.42 1.81
C LEU A 98 13.52 3.83 0.40
N SER A 99 12.65 2.86 0.14
CA SER A 99 12.47 2.31 -1.19
C SER A 99 11.88 3.35 -2.14
N ARG A 100 12.26 3.29 -3.43
CA ARG A 100 11.71 4.18 -4.48
C ARG A 100 10.17 4.18 -4.44
N GLY A 101 9.58 5.37 -4.58
CA GLY A 101 8.11 5.54 -4.53
C GLY A 101 7.54 5.70 -3.11
N SER A 102 8.38 5.65 -2.08
CA SER A 102 7.99 5.97 -0.70
C SER A 102 8.18 7.47 -0.42
N PHE A 103 7.42 8.00 0.53
CA PHE A 103 7.48 9.40 0.93
C PHE A 103 8.12 9.53 2.31
N ALA A 104 9.10 10.43 2.45
CA ALA A 104 9.73 10.74 3.75
C ALA A 104 8.71 11.24 4.78
N THR A 105 7.67 11.95 4.32
CA THR A 105 6.59 12.46 5.17
C THR A 105 5.84 11.37 5.92
N ILE A 106 5.71 10.17 5.37
CA ILE A 106 5.09 9.02 6.06
C ILE A 106 5.92 8.64 7.30
N VAL A 107 7.25 8.62 7.17
CA VAL A 107 8.15 8.31 8.29
C VAL A 107 8.15 9.42 9.33
N LEU A 108 8.21 10.68 8.88
CA LEU A 108 8.16 11.84 9.78
C LEU A 108 6.85 11.90 10.57
N ARG A 109 5.71 11.63 9.93
CA ARG A 109 4.40 11.51 10.59
C ARG A 109 4.42 10.45 11.70
N GLU A 110 5.06 9.31 11.45
CA GLU A 110 5.18 8.23 12.44
C GLU A 110 6.15 8.55 13.57
N ILE A 111 7.15 9.41 13.37
CA ILE A 111 8.08 9.87 14.42
C ILE A 111 7.43 10.96 15.28
N ILE A 112 6.85 11.99 14.64
CA ILE A 112 6.30 13.17 15.32
C ILE A 112 4.97 12.83 16.01
N LYS A 113 4.19 11.89 15.45
CA LYS A 113 2.86 11.49 15.94
C LYS A 113 1.95 12.70 16.21
N PRO A 114 1.77 13.62 15.23
CA PRO A 114 0.91 14.77 15.44
C PRO A 114 -0.54 14.33 15.70
N GLU A 115 -1.24 15.03 16.59
CA GLU A 115 -2.65 14.77 16.88
C GLU A 115 -3.51 14.89 15.61
N ASN A 116 -3.23 15.92 14.81
CA ASN A 116 -3.83 16.12 13.50
C ASN A 116 -2.75 16.15 12.40
N PRO A 117 -2.57 15.03 11.67
CA PRO A 117 -1.58 14.95 10.58
C PRO A 117 -1.78 15.98 9.49
N LEU A 118 -3.03 16.21 9.06
CA LEU A 118 -3.37 17.08 7.93
C LEU A 118 -2.97 18.54 8.21
N THR A 119 -3.28 19.04 9.41
CA THR A 119 -2.90 20.42 9.80
C THR A 119 -1.40 20.57 10.06
N SER A 120 -0.69 19.45 10.25
CA SER A 120 0.75 19.42 10.49
C SER A 120 1.57 19.22 9.21
N GLY A 121 0.92 19.23 8.03
CA GLY A 121 1.59 19.10 6.73
C GLY A 121 1.88 17.66 6.29
N PHE A 122 1.14 16.68 6.84
CA PHE A 122 1.23 15.26 6.46
C PHE A 122 0.00 14.75 5.73
#